data_AF-F7JJS0-F1
#
_entry.id   AF-F7JJS0-F1
#
_cell.length_a   1.000
_cell.length_b   1.000
_cell.length_c   1.000
_cell.angle_alpha   90.00
_cell.angle_beta   90.00
_cell.angle_gamma   90.00
#
_symmetry.space_group_name_H-M   'P 1'
#
loop_
_entity.id
_entity.type
_entity.pdbx_description
1 polymer ?
#
loop_
_entity_poly.entity_id
_entity_poly.type
_entity_poly.pdbx_seq_one_letter_code
_entity_poly.pdbx_strand_id
1 'polypeptide(L)'
;MKRPLCLASVIFLGIWLFLAGGLQLSKDQKPSPLEQYTQDGDELILQGTVSKREERPEYQILSLTDVQIRHKEQFIEESKLLVYVEQISNQTTEKETASDRVSVGSQIRVSGEVQFFEEARNPGNFDRKFYYRKQGIHASVWADSCQIVEKKTWDIREYLTRFRIKWKELLIECLGETYGNCMSAILIGDKSELDEEIKDLYQKSGIGHILAISGV
;
A
#
# COMPACT_ATOMS: atom_id res chain seq x y z
N MET A 1 19.38 -48.23 23.14
CA MET A 1 18.68 -47.23 22.31
C MET A 1 17.17 -47.30 22.61
N LYS A 2 16.58 -46.34 23.31
CA LYS A 2 15.20 -46.43 23.85
C LYS A 2 14.39 -45.11 23.76
N ARG A 3 14.41 -44.41 22.62
CA ARG A 3 13.48 -43.27 22.40
C ARG A 3 12.94 -43.23 20.94
N PRO A 4 12.25 -44.28 20.48
CA PRO A 4 11.72 -44.35 19.11
C PRO A 4 10.71 -43.24 18.80
N LEU A 5 9.96 -42.75 19.80
CA LEU A 5 9.01 -41.65 19.64
C LEU A 5 9.68 -40.31 19.29
N CYS A 6 10.89 -40.04 19.81
CA CYS A 6 11.60 -38.79 19.53
C CYS A 6 12.09 -38.74 18.08
N LEU A 7 12.52 -39.88 17.55
CA LEU A 7 12.92 -40.00 16.15
C LEU A 7 11.70 -39.81 15.22
N ALA A 8 10.56 -40.40 15.58
CA ALA A 8 9.31 -40.22 14.84
C ALA A 8 8.84 -38.75 14.84
N SER A 9 8.94 -38.03 15.96
CA SER A 9 8.58 -36.61 16.02
C SER A 9 9.50 -35.71 15.19
N VAL A 10 10.80 -36.03 15.13
CA VAL A 10 11.76 -35.27 14.30
C VAL A 10 11.50 -35.52 12.81
N ILE A 11 11.19 -36.75 12.43
CA ILE A 11 10.80 -37.09 11.05
C ILE A 11 9.49 -36.41 10.68
N PHE A 12 8.50 -36.39 11.59
CA PHE A 12 7.22 -35.72 11.35
C PHE A 12 7.37 -34.20 11.23
N LEU A 13 8.21 -33.57 12.07
CA LEU A 13 8.59 -32.16 11.95
C LEU A 13 9.34 -31.88 10.65
N GLY A 14 10.23 -32.77 10.22
CA GLY A 14 10.94 -32.67 8.95
C GLY A 14 10.01 -32.76 7.75
N ILE A 15 9.03 -33.66 7.78
CA ILE A 15 7.98 -33.79 6.75
C ILE A 15 7.08 -32.55 6.76
N TRP A 16 6.72 -32.02 7.93
CA TRP A 16 5.94 -30.79 8.04
C TRP A 16 6.72 -29.57 7.54
N LEU A 17 8.00 -29.44 7.85
CA LEU A 17 8.86 -28.38 7.32
C LEU A 17 9.05 -28.52 5.80
N PHE A 18 9.11 -29.75 5.28
CA PHE A 18 9.18 -30.01 3.85
C PHE A 18 7.87 -29.68 3.13
N LEU A 19 6.73 -30.13 3.66
CA LEU A 19 5.39 -29.86 3.12
C LEU A 19 4.96 -28.39 3.28
N ALA A 20 5.34 -27.72 4.37
CA ALA A 20 4.98 -26.35 4.65
C ALA A 20 6.00 -25.32 4.12
N GLY A 21 7.25 -25.70 3.85
CA GLY A 21 8.31 -24.71 3.56
C GLY A 21 9.53 -25.17 2.77
N GLY A 22 9.65 -26.44 2.39
CA GLY A 22 10.78 -26.91 1.59
C GLY A 22 10.54 -26.67 0.10
N LEU A 23 11.15 -25.63 -0.48
CA LEU A 23 11.13 -25.24 -1.91
C LEU A 23 10.04 -24.27 -2.41
N GLN A 24 9.49 -23.40 -1.57
CA GLN A 24 9.17 -22.04 -2.04
C GLN A 24 10.39 -21.14 -1.88
N LEU A 25 11.54 -21.64 -2.37
CA LEU A 25 12.77 -20.88 -2.45
C LEU A 25 12.60 -19.86 -3.59
N SER A 26 12.31 -18.62 -3.20
CA SER A 26 12.68 -17.41 -3.94
C SER A 26 12.22 -17.31 -5.40
N LYS A 27 10.93 -17.52 -5.69
CA LYS A 27 10.37 -17.01 -6.96
C LYS A 27 10.30 -15.47 -6.98
N ASP A 28 10.42 -14.83 -5.80
CA ASP A 28 10.30 -13.37 -5.57
C ASP A 28 11.58 -12.56 -5.86
N GLN A 29 12.65 -13.15 -6.42
CA GLN A 29 13.85 -12.38 -6.78
C GLN A 29 13.89 -11.91 -8.23
N LYS A 30 12.95 -12.35 -9.08
CA LYS A 30 12.94 -11.90 -10.47
C LYS A 30 12.50 -10.45 -10.53
N PRO A 31 13.24 -9.58 -11.26
CA PRO A 31 12.84 -8.21 -11.43
C PRO A 31 11.52 -8.15 -12.18
N SER A 32 10.64 -7.22 -11.79
CA SER A 32 9.36 -7.04 -12.45
C SER A 32 9.55 -6.58 -13.90
N PRO A 33 8.58 -6.81 -14.80
CA PRO A 33 8.64 -6.26 -16.16
C PRO A 33 8.97 -4.76 -16.17
N LEU A 34 8.39 -3.99 -15.24
CA LEU A 34 8.68 -2.57 -15.10
C LEU A 34 10.17 -2.33 -14.74
N GLU A 35 10.72 -3.03 -13.74
CA GLU A 35 12.14 -2.94 -13.36
C GLU A 35 13.12 -3.29 -14.49
N GLN A 36 12.69 -4.02 -15.53
CA GLN A 36 13.54 -4.42 -16.66
C GLN A 36 13.59 -3.38 -17.78
N TYR A 37 12.51 -2.61 -17.96
CA TYR A 37 12.31 -1.74 -19.14
C TYR A 37 12.33 -0.25 -18.81
N THR A 38 12.34 0.14 -17.53
CA THR A 38 12.39 1.53 -17.09
C THR A 38 13.47 1.74 -16.04
N GLN A 39 13.90 2.99 -15.89
CA GLN A 39 14.78 3.46 -14.82
C GLN A 39 14.02 4.38 -13.86
N ASP A 40 14.59 4.59 -12.68
CA ASP A 40 14.05 5.53 -11.70
C ASP A 40 14.01 6.95 -12.31
N GLY A 41 12.87 7.62 -12.24
CA GLY A 41 12.64 8.93 -12.86
C GLY A 41 12.19 8.90 -14.33
N ASP A 42 12.00 7.74 -14.95
CA ASP A 42 11.41 7.68 -16.30
C ASP A 42 9.94 8.12 -16.27
N GLU A 43 9.55 8.98 -17.21
CA GLU A 43 8.15 9.33 -17.45
C GLU A 43 7.41 8.18 -18.17
N LEU A 44 6.27 7.79 -17.64
CA LEU A 44 5.42 6.75 -18.24
C LEU A 44 3.94 7.09 -18.17
N ILE A 45 3.17 6.48 -19.09
CA ILE A 45 1.72 6.57 -19.11
C ILE A 45 1.17 5.20 -18.73
N LEU A 46 0.29 5.17 -17.73
CA LEU A 46 -0.33 3.94 -17.26
C LEU A 46 -1.85 4.06 -17.20
N GLN A 47 -2.52 2.91 -17.31
CA GLN A 47 -3.95 2.78 -17.13
C GLN A 47 -4.23 1.60 -16.21
N GLY A 48 -5.13 1.75 -15.25
CA GLY A 48 -5.45 0.69 -14.29
C GLY A 48 -6.72 0.98 -13.50
N THR A 49 -7.18 -0.01 -12.75
CA THR A 49 -8.39 0.08 -11.91
C THR A 49 -8.02 0.39 -10.47
N VAL A 50 -8.67 1.40 -9.88
CA VAL A 50 -8.44 1.82 -8.50
C VAL A 50 -9.01 0.79 -7.54
N SER A 51 -8.13 0.08 -6.85
CA SER A 51 -8.53 -0.95 -5.88
C SER A 51 -8.66 -0.43 -4.45
N LYS A 52 -7.87 0.60 -4.10
CA LYS A 52 -7.83 1.25 -2.79
C LYS A 52 -7.43 2.72 -2.97
N ARG A 53 -7.99 3.58 -2.11
CA ARG A 53 -7.63 5.00 -1.97
C ARG A 53 -7.26 5.30 -0.53
N GLU A 54 -6.13 5.95 -0.31
CA GLU A 54 -5.71 6.51 0.98
C GLU A 54 -5.47 8.00 0.83
N GLU A 55 -5.88 8.78 1.84
CA GLU A 55 -5.71 10.23 1.86
C GLU A 55 -4.57 10.59 2.83
N ARG A 56 -3.65 11.44 2.36
CA ARG A 56 -2.62 12.12 3.16
C ARG A 56 -2.84 13.63 3.03
N PRO A 57 -2.26 14.46 3.91
CA PRO A 57 -2.47 15.90 3.87
C PRO A 57 -2.03 16.58 2.56
N GLU A 58 -0.97 16.08 1.92
CA GLU A 58 -0.36 16.70 0.72
C GLU A 58 -0.65 15.93 -0.57
N TYR A 59 -1.03 14.65 -0.47
CA TYR A 59 -1.24 13.78 -1.61
C TYR A 59 -2.24 12.67 -1.30
N GLN A 60 -2.81 12.04 -2.32
CA GLN A 60 -3.58 10.81 -2.18
C GLN A 60 -2.79 9.65 -2.78
N ILE A 61 -2.93 8.47 -2.18
CA ILE A 61 -2.31 7.23 -2.64
C ILE A 61 -3.40 6.36 -3.26
N LEU A 62 -3.24 6.02 -4.53
CA LEU A 62 -4.12 5.14 -5.27
C LEU A 62 -3.39 3.81 -5.51
N SER A 63 -3.95 2.71 -5.01
CA SER A 63 -3.47 1.37 -5.35
C SER A 63 -4.21 0.86 -6.56
N LEU A 64 -3.50 0.66 -7.67
CA LEU A 64 -4.07 0.19 -8.92
C LEU A 64 -3.91 -1.33 -9.09
N THR A 65 -4.87 -1.96 -9.74
CA THR A 65 -4.81 -3.34 -10.25
C THR A 65 -5.01 -3.36 -11.76
N ASP A 66 -4.61 -4.45 -12.40
CA ASP A 66 -4.73 -4.66 -13.85
C ASP A 66 -4.07 -3.51 -14.63
N VAL A 67 -2.80 -3.23 -14.28
CA VAL A 67 -2.09 -2.04 -14.73
C VAL A 67 -1.42 -2.31 -16.06
N GLN A 68 -1.76 -1.47 -17.02
CA GLN A 68 -1.20 -1.45 -18.36
C GLN A 68 -0.36 -0.19 -18.52
N ILE A 69 0.92 -0.37 -18.84
CA ILE A 69 1.90 0.70 -18.89
C ILE A 69 2.40 0.81 -20.33
N ARG A 70 2.39 2.03 -20.84
CA ARG A 70 3.00 2.40 -22.11
C ARG A 70 4.21 3.25 -21.81
N HIS A 71 5.39 2.71 -22.13
CA HIS A 71 6.64 3.44 -22.09
C HIS A 71 7.30 3.33 -23.46
N LYS A 72 7.46 4.45 -24.15
CA LYS A 72 7.98 4.50 -25.54
C LYS A 72 7.17 3.57 -26.47
N GLU A 73 7.81 2.64 -27.16
CA GLU A 73 7.17 1.65 -28.05
C GLU A 73 6.82 0.33 -27.33
N GLN A 74 7.02 0.24 -26.02
CA GLN A 74 6.80 -0.97 -25.24
C GLN A 74 5.51 -0.91 -24.44
N PHE A 75 4.86 -2.07 -24.35
CA PHE A 75 3.70 -2.30 -23.51
C PHE A 75 4.07 -3.26 -22.39
N ILE A 76 3.87 -2.82 -21.16
CA ILE A 76 4.26 -3.53 -19.95
C ILE A 76 3.00 -3.76 -19.11
N GLU A 77 2.81 -4.98 -18.63
CA GLU A 77 1.72 -5.31 -17.72
C GLU A 77 2.27 -5.53 -16.32
N GLU A 78 1.64 -4.91 -15.33
CA GLU A 78 1.93 -5.10 -13.91
C GLU A 78 0.65 -5.45 -13.17
N SER A 79 0.75 -6.36 -12.21
CA SER A 79 -0.42 -6.79 -11.43
C SER A 79 -0.94 -5.67 -10.54
N LYS A 80 -0.03 -4.92 -9.92
CA LYS A 80 -0.35 -3.82 -9.01
C LYS A 80 0.70 -2.72 -9.08
N LEU A 81 0.24 -1.48 -8.85
CA LEU A 81 1.10 -0.30 -8.80
C LEU A 81 0.56 0.69 -7.77
N LEU A 82 1.44 1.46 -7.14
CA LEU A 82 1.05 2.61 -6.32
C LEU A 82 1.17 3.90 -7.13
N VAL A 83 0.18 4.75 -7.04
CA VAL A 83 0.21 6.09 -7.66
C VAL A 83 0.01 7.13 -6.57
N TYR A 84 0.91 8.09 -6.50
CA TYR A 84 0.79 9.28 -5.67
C TYR A 84 0.24 10.41 -6.53
N VAL A 85 -0.86 11.02 -6.11
CA VAL A 85 -1.46 12.18 -6.80
C VAL A 85 -1.46 13.34 -5.81
N GLU A 86 -0.77 14.43 -6.15
CA GLU A 86 -0.71 15.62 -5.30
C GLU A 86 -2.10 16.22 -5.09
N GLN A 87 -2.40 16.62 -3.85
CA GLN A 87 -3.62 17.35 -3.55
C GLN A 87 -3.32 18.84 -3.75
N ILE A 88 -3.71 19.38 -4.90
CA ILE A 88 -3.62 20.83 -5.13
C ILE A 88 -4.60 21.50 -4.15
N SER A 89 -4.08 22.01 -3.03
CA SER A 89 -4.84 22.73 -1.99
C SER A 89 -5.46 24.04 -2.48
N ASN A 90 -5.15 24.44 -3.73
CA ASN A 90 -5.54 25.71 -4.33
C ASN A 90 -6.50 25.49 -5.50
N GLN A 91 -7.69 24.96 -5.23
CA GLN A 91 -8.88 25.29 -6.02
C GLN A 91 -10.15 25.02 -5.21
N THR A 92 -10.45 25.96 -4.32
CA THR A 92 -11.82 26.34 -3.98
C THR A 92 -12.51 26.80 -5.28
N THR A 93 -12.94 25.85 -6.11
CA THR A 93 -14.00 26.12 -7.09
C THR A 93 -15.14 25.21 -6.70
N GLU A 94 -16.26 25.83 -6.33
CA GLU A 94 -17.52 25.27 -5.82
C GLU A 94 -18.25 24.33 -6.81
N LYS A 95 -17.54 23.65 -7.71
CA LYS A 95 -18.09 22.75 -8.73
C LYS A 95 -17.19 21.55 -9.03
N GLU A 96 -16.48 21.00 -8.05
CA GLU A 96 -16.19 19.56 -8.13
C GLU A 96 -17.49 18.82 -7.86
N THR A 97 -18.24 18.55 -8.91
CA THR A 97 -19.35 17.60 -8.83
C THR A 97 -18.75 16.31 -8.26
N ALA A 98 -19.47 15.59 -7.38
CA ALA A 98 -19.03 14.27 -6.90
C ALA A 98 -18.69 13.26 -8.05
N SER A 99 -19.00 13.66 -9.29
CA SER A 99 -18.58 13.05 -10.55
C SER A 99 -17.06 13.04 -10.80
N ASP A 100 -16.29 14.03 -10.37
CA ASP A 100 -14.87 14.17 -10.76
C ASP A 100 -13.86 13.56 -9.79
N ARG A 101 -14.34 13.15 -8.59
CA ARG A 101 -13.51 12.42 -7.63
C ARG A 101 -13.28 10.97 -8.09
N VAL A 102 -12.02 10.55 -8.04
CA VAL A 102 -11.61 9.17 -8.31
C VAL A 102 -12.21 8.24 -7.26
N SER A 103 -13.16 7.38 -7.65
CA SER A 103 -13.78 6.39 -6.76
C SER A 103 -13.05 5.05 -6.81
N VAL A 104 -13.14 4.28 -5.72
CA VAL A 104 -12.68 2.88 -5.72
C VAL A 104 -13.51 2.09 -6.73
N GLY A 105 -12.84 1.43 -7.67
CA GLY A 105 -13.43 0.72 -8.81
C GLY A 105 -13.26 1.45 -10.15
N SER A 106 -12.93 2.74 -10.15
CA SER A 106 -12.78 3.52 -11.38
C SER A 106 -11.55 3.09 -12.15
N GLN A 107 -11.62 3.17 -13.48
CA GLN A 107 -10.44 3.05 -14.32
C GLN A 107 -9.85 4.45 -14.55
N ILE A 108 -8.57 4.61 -14.27
CA ILE A 108 -7.85 5.87 -14.43
C ILE A 108 -6.69 5.71 -15.42
N ARG A 109 -6.32 6.82 -16.05
CA ARG A 109 -5.10 7.00 -16.82
C ARG A 109 -4.24 8.02 -16.11
N VAL A 110 -2.97 7.69 -15.92
CA VAL A 110 -2.01 8.51 -15.19
C VAL A 110 -0.78 8.71 -16.06
N SER A 111 -0.24 9.92 -16.08
CA SER A 111 1.10 10.22 -16.60
C SER A 111 1.96 10.71 -15.43
N GLY A 112 3.18 10.23 -15.35
CA GLY A 112 4.07 10.60 -14.25
C GLY A 112 5.41 9.89 -14.24
N GLU A 113 6.24 10.27 -13.27
CA GLU A 113 7.57 9.70 -13.05
C GLU A 113 7.49 8.42 -12.22
N VAL A 114 8.17 7.36 -12.67
CA VAL A 114 8.27 6.12 -11.91
C VAL A 114 9.35 6.19 -10.84
N GLN A 115 9.04 5.63 -9.67
CA GLN A 115 9.95 5.49 -8.55
C GLN A 115 9.98 4.03 -8.05
N PHE A 116 11.17 3.44 -7.98
CA PHE A 116 11.38 2.11 -7.40
C PHE A 116 11.59 2.17 -5.88
N PHE A 117 11.19 1.11 -5.18
CA PHE A 117 11.37 1.06 -3.73
C PHE A 117 12.81 0.74 -3.34
N GLU A 118 13.33 1.50 -2.38
CA GLU A 118 14.65 1.24 -1.78
C GLU A 118 14.61 0.12 -0.74
N GLU A 119 15.74 -0.59 -0.62
CA GLU A 119 16.00 -1.58 0.43
C GLU A 119 16.35 -0.87 1.76
N ALA A 120 16.19 -1.59 2.87
CA ALA A 120 16.58 -1.06 4.17
C ALA A 120 18.10 -0.76 4.20
N ARG A 121 18.46 0.51 4.37
CA ARG A 121 19.86 0.94 4.44
C ARG A 121 20.60 0.46 5.68
N ASN A 122 19.85 0.20 6.76
CA ASN A 122 20.38 -0.31 8.03
C ASN A 122 19.62 -1.56 8.47
N PRO A 123 20.31 -2.56 9.08
CA PRO A 123 19.65 -3.71 9.67
C PRO A 123 18.63 -3.30 10.74
N GLY A 124 17.42 -3.87 10.67
CA GLY A 124 16.33 -3.57 11.60
C GLY A 124 15.40 -2.43 11.17
N ASN A 125 15.76 -1.64 10.14
CA ASN A 125 14.84 -0.69 9.53
C ASN A 125 13.81 -1.39 8.65
N PHE A 126 12.68 -0.71 8.42
CA PHE A 126 11.63 -1.19 7.53
C PHE A 126 12.13 -1.28 6.08
N ASP A 127 12.13 -2.50 5.53
CA ASP A 127 12.46 -2.76 4.13
C ASP A 127 11.22 -2.57 3.26
N ARG A 128 11.10 -1.37 2.66
CA ARG A 128 9.97 -0.99 1.78
C ARG A 128 9.90 -1.89 0.56
N LYS A 129 11.04 -2.16 -0.07
CA LYS A 129 11.12 -3.00 -1.27
C LYS A 129 10.65 -4.42 -0.97
N PHE A 130 11.14 -5.03 0.10
CA PHE A 130 10.69 -6.36 0.52
C PHE A 130 9.19 -6.38 0.85
N TYR A 131 8.71 -5.41 1.62
CA TYR A 131 7.31 -5.31 2.02
C TYR A 131 6.36 -5.21 0.82
N TYR A 132 6.60 -4.27 -0.09
CA TYR A 132 5.74 -4.06 -1.26
C TYR A 132 5.83 -5.18 -2.28
N ARG A 133 7.02 -5.77 -2.45
CA ARG A 133 7.21 -6.93 -3.31
C ARG A 133 6.39 -8.14 -2.84
N LYS A 134 6.28 -8.37 -1.53
CA LYS A 134 5.38 -9.41 -0.97
C LYS A 134 3.90 -9.15 -1.27
N GLN A 135 3.52 -7.91 -1.55
CA GLN A 135 2.17 -7.55 -1.97
C GLN A 135 1.97 -7.58 -3.50
N GLY A 136 3.04 -7.88 -4.25
CA GLY A 136 3.08 -7.84 -5.72
C GLY A 136 3.20 -6.43 -6.30
N ILE A 137 3.68 -5.46 -5.51
CA ILE A 137 3.89 -4.07 -5.92
C ILE A 137 5.39 -3.84 -6.05
N HIS A 138 5.85 -3.51 -7.25
CA HIS A 138 7.29 -3.39 -7.54
C HIS A 138 7.76 -1.95 -7.67
N ALA A 139 6.85 -1.03 -7.99
CA ALA A 139 7.15 0.38 -8.17
C ALA A 139 5.97 1.26 -7.72
N SER A 140 6.25 2.55 -7.67
CA SER A 140 5.26 3.60 -7.51
C SER A 140 5.43 4.68 -8.59
N VAL A 141 4.41 5.50 -8.81
CA VAL A 141 4.46 6.61 -9.78
C VAL A 141 3.99 7.88 -9.10
N TRP A 142 4.74 8.96 -9.26
CA TRP A 142 4.30 10.31 -8.92
C TRP A 142 3.58 10.90 -10.12
N ALA A 143 2.28 11.18 -9.97
CA ALA A 143 1.43 11.59 -11.06
C ALA A 143 1.52 13.09 -11.33
N ASP A 144 1.90 13.47 -12.55
CA ASP A 144 1.75 14.83 -13.07
C ASP A 144 0.32 15.10 -13.52
N SER A 145 -0.36 14.05 -14.01
CA SER A 145 -1.77 14.14 -14.40
C SER A 145 -2.50 12.83 -14.15
N CYS A 146 -3.76 12.94 -13.75
CA CYS A 146 -4.66 11.81 -13.51
C CYS A 146 -6.02 12.08 -14.14
N GLN A 147 -6.47 11.19 -15.01
CA GLN A 147 -7.73 11.29 -15.74
C GLN A 147 -8.58 10.04 -15.50
N ILE A 148 -9.89 10.21 -15.28
CA ILE A 148 -10.82 9.08 -15.17
C ILE A 148 -11.20 8.64 -16.59
N VAL A 149 -10.87 7.40 -16.96
CA VAL A 149 -11.23 6.80 -18.25
C VAL A 149 -12.61 6.19 -18.19
N GLU A 150 -12.89 5.45 -17.12
CA GLU A 150 -14.18 4.82 -16.87
C GLU A 150 -14.58 5.03 -15.41
N LYS A 151 -15.77 5.60 -15.21
CA LYS A 151 -16.31 5.78 -13.87
C LYS A 151 -17.12 4.54 -13.48
N LYS A 152 -16.49 3.68 -12.69
CA LYS A 152 -17.13 2.52 -12.06
C LYS A 152 -16.86 2.58 -10.57
N THR A 153 -17.83 2.18 -9.76
CA THR A 153 -17.69 2.24 -8.32
C THR A 153 -17.93 0.86 -7.72
N TRP A 154 -17.06 0.46 -6.80
CA TRP A 154 -17.29 -0.66 -5.91
C TRP A 154 -17.97 -0.12 -4.64
N ASP A 155 -19.30 -0.03 -4.66
CA ASP A 155 -20.09 0.74 -3.67
C ASP A 155 -19.74 0.42 -2.21
N ILE A 156 -19.59 -0.86 -1.86
CA ILE A 156 -19.23 -1.27 -0.49
C ILE A 156 -17.83 -0.78 -0.12
N ARG A 157 -16.86 -0.90 -1.03
CA ARG A 157 -15.47 -0.49 -0.76
C ARG A 157 -15.34 1.03 -0.74
N GLU A 158 -16.02 1.74 -1.62
CA GLU A 158 -16.07 3.21 -1.60
C GLU A 158 -16.76 3.70 -0.32
N TYR A 159 -17.86 3.07 0.11
CA TYR A 159 -18.53 3.38 1.37
C TYR A 159 -17.59 3.20 2.57
N LEU A 160 -16.91 2.06 2.68
CA LEU A 160 -15.95 1.80 3.76
C LEU A 160 -14.77 2.78 3.73
N THR A 161 -14.29 3.13 2.54
CA THR A 161 -13.22 4.13 2.37
C THR A 161 -13.68 5.49 2.89
N ARG A 162 -14.86 5.97 2.47
CA ARG A 162 -15.45 7.22 2.94
C ARG A 162 -15.75 7.22 4.43
N PHE A 163 -16.23 6.10 4.96
CA PHE A 163 -16.44 5.91 6.39
C PHE A 163 -15.13 6.10 7.14
N ARG A 164 -14.05 5.43 6.73
CA ARG A 164 -12.74 5.54 7.38
C ARG A 164 -12.22 6.99 7.37
N ILE A 165 -12.31 7.68 6.23
CA ILE A 165 -11.89 9.08 6.09
C ILE A 165 -12.70 9.98 7.04
N LYS A 166 -14.04 9.92 6.98
CA LYS A 166 -14.90 10.76 7.81
C LYS A 166 -14.69 10.52 9.30
N TRP A 167 -14.48 9.27 9.71
CA TRP A 167 -14.20 8.95 11.11
C TRP A 167 -12.85 9.49 11.56
N LYS A 168 -11.82 9.42 10.71
CA LYS A 168 -10.53 10.06 11.00
C LYS A 168 -10.68 11.56 11.20
N GLU A 169 -11.38 12.24 10.29
CA GLU A 169 -11.64 13.69 10.39
C GLU A 169 -12.33 14.05 11.71
N LEU A 170 -13.39 13.32 12.09
CA LEU A 170 -14.10 13.53 13.36
C LEU A 170 -13.20 13.29 14.58
N LEU A 171 -12.35 12.26 14.54
CA LEU A 171 -11.42 11.97 15.64
C LEU A 171 -10.37 13.07 15.78
N ILE A 172 -9.84 13.60 14.68
CA ILE A 172 -8.90 14.72 14.67
C ILE A 172 -9.57 16.01 15.15
N GLU A 173 -10.79 16.29 14.70
CA GLU A 173 -11.56 17.46 15.12
C GLU A 173 -11.85 17.44 16.64
N CYS A 174 -12.18 16.28 17.19
CA CYS A 174 -12.55 16.15 18.60
C CYS A 174 -11.35 16.05 19.55
N LEU A 175 -10.24 15.41 19.14
CA LEU A 175 -9.12 15.06 20.01
C LEU A 175 -7.83 15.83 19.69
N GLY A 176 -7.84 16.65 18.64
CA GLY A 176 -6.64 17.23 18.06
C GLY A 176 -5.85 16.23 17.21
N GLU A 177 -4.87 16.72 16.46
CA GLU A 177 -4.11 15.94 15.49
C GLU A 177 -3.40 14.73 16.11
N THR A 178 -2.63 14.95 17.18
CA THR A 178 -1.83 13.91 17.84
C THR A 178 -2.69 12.76 18.39
N TYR A 179 -3.68 13.05 19.24
CA TYR A 179 -4.53 12.02 19.85
C TYR A 179 -5.59 11.49 18.88
N GLY A 180 -6.06 12.31 17.93
CA GLY A 180 -6.96 11.90 16.86
C GLY A 180 -6.31 10.88 15.92
N ASN A 181 -5.06 11.11 15.52
CA ASN A 181 -4.29 10.15 14.72
C ASN A 181 -3.99 8.86 15.52
N CYS A 182 -3.68 8.97 16.81
CA CYS A 182 -3.53 7.81 17.69
C CYS A 182 -4.82 6.98 17.78
N MET A 183 -5.96 7.64 18.01
CA MET A 183 -7.25 6.98 18.09
C MET A 183 -7.68 6.37 16.74
N SER A 184 -7.38 7.06 15.63
CA SER A 184 -7.61 6.56 14.28
C SER A 184 -6.80 5.29 14.01
N ALA A 185 -5.55 5.25 14.47
CA ALA A 185 -4.72 4.05 14.39
C ALA A 185 -5.34 2.88 15.15
N ILE A 186 -5.98 3.11 16.30
CA ILE A 186 -6.56 2.06 17.14
C ILE A 186 -7.93 1.58 16.62
N LEU A 187 -8.86 2.51 16.33
CA LEU A 187 -10.26 2.18 16.05
C LEU A 187 -10.51 1.72 14.63
N ILE A 188 -9.89 2.39 13.66
CA ILE A 188 -10.13 2.18 12.23
C ILE A 188 -8.90 1.65 11.51
N GLY A 189 -7.77 1.48 12.23
CA GLY A 189 -6.54 0.94 11.68
C GLY A 189 -5.73 1.90 10.85
N ASP A 190 -5.90 3.21 11.05
CA ASP A 190 -5.16 4.21 10.29
C ASP A 190 -3.89 4.69 10.98
N LYS A 191 -2.77 4.08 10.60
CA LYS A 191 -1.46 4.31 11.21
C LYS A 191 -0.62 5.34 10.45
N SER A 192 -1.19 5.96 9.41
CA SER A 192 -0.42 6.77 8.47
C SER A 192 0.26 7.97 9.10
N GLU A 193 -0.49 8.70 9.92
CA GLU A 193 -0.05 9.93 10.59
C GLU A 193 0.27 9.67 12.08
N LEU A 194 0.59 8.41 12.43
CA LEU A 194 0.92 8.09 13.81
C LEU A 194 2.37 8.49 14.10
N ASP A 195 2.52 9.45 14.99
CA ASP A 195 3.79 9.98 15.46
C ASP A 195 4.75 8.88 15.96
N GLU A 196 6.04 9.02 15.62
CA GLU A 196 7.08 8.08 16.02
C GLU A 196 7.29 8.04 17.53
N GLU A 197 7.16 9.19 18.21
CA GLU A 197 7.24 9.24 19.67
C GLU A 197 6.11 8.42 20.33
N ILE A 198 4.90 8.48 19.76
CA ILE A 198 3.76 7.68 20.24
C ILE A 198 3.98 6.20 19.94
N LYS A 199 4.48 5.84 18.75
CA LYS A 199 4.83 4.44 18.43
C LYS A 199 5.84 3.88 19.42
N ASP A 200 6.90 4.63 19.69
CA ASP A 200 7.95 4.25 20.63
C ASP A 200 7.41 4.14 22.07
N LEU A 201 6.56 5.09 22.51
CA LEU A 201 5.90 5.04 23.81
C LEU A 201 5.06 3.76 23.97
N TYR A 202 4.28 3.39 22.95
CA TYR A 202 3.46 2.18 22.98
C TYR A 202 4.32 0.90 23.00
N GLN A 203 5.43 0.89 22.26
CA GLN A 203 6.38 -0.21 22.27
C GLN A 203 7.06 -0.36 23.64
N LYS A 204 7.60 0.73 24.20
CA LYS A 204 8.24 0.78 25.53
C LYS A 204 7.27 0.41 26.66
N SER A 205 5.99 0.74 26.50
CA SER A 205 4.94 0.40 27.46
C SER A 205 4.42 -1.03 27.33
N GLY A 206 4.94 -1.84 26.40
CA GLY A 206 4.51 -3.24 26.18
C GLY A 206 3.16 -3.40 25.47
N ILE A 207 2.53 -2.30 25.05
CA ILE A 207 1.21 -2.28 24.40
C ILE A 207 1.29 -2.04 22.89
N GLY A 208 2.48 -2.13 22.29
CA GLY A 208 2.68 -2.00 20.85
C GLY A 208 1.86 -2.99 20.01
N HIS A 209 1.46 -4.13 20.59
CA HIS A 209 0.59 -5.11 19.93
C HIS A 209 -0.81 -4.55 19.60
N ILE A 210 -1.33 -3.58 20.36
CA ILE A 210 -2.60 -2.90 20.06
C ILE A 210 -2.50 -2.19 18.72
N LEU A 211 -1.39 -1.49 18.49
CA LEU A 211 -1.10 -0.85 17.22
C LEU A 211 -0.82 -1.86 16.11
N ALA A 212 -0.40 -3.10 16.41
CA ALA A 212 -0.19 -4.12 15.39
C ALA A 212 -1.52 -4.71 14.89
N ILE A 213 -2.42 -5.04 15.82
CA ILE A 213 -3.72 -5.70 15.55
C ILE A 213 -4.69 -4.77 14.81
N SER A 214 -4.59 -3.46 15.02
CA SER A 214 -5.59 -2.54 14.49
C SER A 214 -5.58 -2.38 12.96
N GLY A 215 -4.59 -2.91 12.24
CA GLY A 215 -4.43 -2.68 10.79
C GLY A 215 -4.25 -3.93 9.94
N VAL A 216 -4.85 -5.07 10.33
CA VAL A 216 -4.92 -6.28 9.47
C VAL A 216 -5.84 -6.02 8.28
#